data_AF-A0A5R8NFA7-F1
#
_entry.id   AF-A0A5R8NFA7-F1
#
_cell.length_a   1.000
_cell.length_b   1.000
_cell.length_c   1.000
_cell.angle_alpha   90.00
_cell.angle_beta   90.00
_cell.angle_gamma   90.00
#
_symmetry.space_group_name_H-M   'P 1'
#
loop_
_entity.id
_entity.type
_entity.pdbx_description
1 polymer ?
#
loop_
_entity_poly.entity_id
_entity_poly.type
_entity_poly.pdbx_seq_one_letter_code
_entity_poly.pdbx_strand_id
1 'polypeptide(L)'
;MVVLLTGGTVEQELPAGARLIVGVDESPSSRWALAWAIGAARLHRMVLVAVHVSRAPVHPFPEALPVQHAIRAGEEARCSEVINGVFDDVAGGVPEDLTTAVIGRVGDPGYHLVDLAREGDLLVLGRGRRGLFSRIFMPSTSMYCARHARTTIVIVRQPTSPDDPEMSGDRARGFWSRRHP
;
A
#
# COMPACT_ATOMS: atom_id res chain seq x y z
N MET A 1 8.68 -12.90 30.02
CA MET A 1 8.07 -13.97 30.84
C MET A 1 6.72 -14.31 30.22
N VAL A 2 6.65 -15.52 29.65
CA VAL A 2 5.52 -16.34 29.15
C VAL A 2 4.09 -15.80 29.30
N VAL A 3 3.28 -15.86 28.23
CA VAL A 3 2.05 -16.68 28.20
C VAL A 3 1.86 -17.31 26.81
N LEU A 4 1.99 -18.63 26.75
CA LEU A 4 1.50 -19.50 25.67
C LEU A 4 0.09 -19.93 26.07
N LEU A 5 -0.90 -19.83 25.17
CA LEU A 5 -2.17 -20.54 25.32
C LEU A 5 -2.46 -21.33 24.04
N THR A 6 -2.59 -22.64 24.25
CA THR A 6 -2.96 -23.70 23.30
C THR A 6 -4.47 -23.80 23.10
N GLY A 7 -4.92 -24.05 21.86
CA GLY A 7 -6.07 -24.93 21.60
C GLY A 7 -7.15 -24.43 20.61
N GLY A 8 -7.20 -25.06 19.43
CA GLY A 8 -8.43 -25.67 18.88
C GLY A 8 -9.49 -24.82 18.14
N THR A 9 -9.45 -24.92 16.80
CA THR A 9 -10.55 -24.85 15.79
C THR A 9 -11.26 -23.53 15.45
N VAL A 10 -11.21 -23.22 14.14
CA VAL A 10 -12.02 -22.30 13.30
C VAL A 10 -11.86 -20.80 13.51
N GLU A 11 -10.91 -20.22 12.78
CA GLU A 11 -10.97 -18.99 11.96
C GLU A 11 -9.53 -18.89 11.39
N GLN A 12 -9.27 -18.43 10.16
CA GLN A 12 -7.88 -18.11 9.80
C GLN A 12 -7.47 -16.85 10.59
N GLU A 13 -7.10 -17.03 11.85
CA GLU A 13 -6.29 -16.08 12.60
C GLU A 13 -5.03 -15.88 11.79
N LEU A 14 -4.88 -14.67 11.25
CA LEU A 14 -3.64 -14.24 10.62
C LEU A 14 -2.49 -14.59 11.58
N PRO A 15 -1.46 -15.33 11.12
CA PRO A 15 -0.48 -15.93 12.01
C PRO A 15 0.12 -14.89 12.95
N ALA A 16 0.41 -15.26 14.20
CA ALA A 16 1.04 -14.37 15.17
C ALA A 16 2.26 -13.67 14.55
N GLY A 17 2.13 -12.37 14.24
CA GLY A 17 3.14 -11.61 13.48
C GLY A 17 2.70 -11.11 12.10
N ALA A 18 1.47 -11.36 11.66
CA ALA A 18 0.91 -10.80 10.44
C ALA A 18 0.77 -9.27 10.54
N ARG A 19 1.24 -8.57 9.52
CA ARG A 19 1.26 -7.11 9.46
C ARG A 19 0.37 -6.62 8.33
N LEU A 20 -0.22 -5.45 8.52
CA LEU A 20 -0.89 -4.74 7.46
C LEU A 20 0.08 -3.71 6.89
N ILE A 21 0.62 -4.02 5.71
CA ILE A 21 1.57 -3.18 5.00
C ILE A 21 0.79 -2.30 4.02
N VAL A 22 0.96 -0.98 4.09
CA VAL A 22 0.32 -0.05 3.16
C VAL A 22 1.37 0.74 2.38
N GLY A 23 1.26 0.69 1.06
CA GLY A 23 2.04 1.55 0.17
C GLY A 23 1.48 2.97 0.19
N VAL A 24 2.32 3.93 0.57
CA VAL A 24 1.98 5.34 0.71
C VAL A 24 2.75 6.17 -0.31
N ASP A 25 2.04 7.05 -0.98
CA ASP A 25 2.55 8.21 -1.72
C ASP A 25 1.60 9.40 -1.52
N GLU A 26 1.90 10.54 -2.15
CA GLU A 26 1.10 11.76 -2.05
C GLU A 26 -0.21 11.71 -2.88
N SER A 27 -0.49 10.59 -3.56
CA SER A 27 -1.67 10.48 -4.43
C SER A 27 -2.98 10.35 -3.64
N PRO A 28 -4.11 10.80 -4.21
CA PRO A 28 -5.43 10.57 -3.61
C PRO A 28 -5.73 9.09 -3.35
N SER A 29 -5.32 8.19 -4.25
CA SER A 29 -5.55 6.75 -4.08
C SER A 29 -4.78 6.13 -2.91
N SER A 30 -3.57 6.64 -2.63
CA SER A 30 -2.78 6.23 -1.46
C SER A 30 -3.46 6.66 -0.16
N ARG A 31 -3.99 7.89 -0.09
CA ARG A 31 -4.73 8.40 1.08
C ARG A 31 -5.92 7.52 1.45
N TRP A 32 -6.70 7.09 0.45
CA TRP A 32 -7.80 6.14 0.66
C TRP A 32 -7.31 4.77 1.11
N ALA A 33 -6.19 4.29 0.55
CA ALA A 33 -5.57 3.04 1.00
C ALA A 33 -5.12 3.12 2.46
N LEU A 34 -4.52 4.24 2.87
CA LEU A 34 -4.11 4.48 4.26
C LEU A 34 -5.31 4.54 5.20
N ALA A 35 -6.37 5.27 4.84
CA ALA A 35 -7.58 5.34 5.64
C ALA A 35 -8.21 3.96 5.87
N TRP A 36 -8.29 3.14 4.81
CA TRP A 36 -8.76 1.76 4.90
C TRP A 36 -7.84 0.90 5.78
N ALA A 37 -6.52 1.03 5.58
CA ALA A 37 -5.50 0.31 6.33
C ALA A 37 -5.57 0.59 7.84
N ILE A 38 -5.76 1.85 8.24
CA ILE A 38 -5.94 2.27 9.63
C ILE A 38 -7.19 1.59 10.22
N GLY A 39 -8.32 1.62 9.52
CA GLY A 39 -9.56 0.97 9.97
C GLY A 39 -9.42 -0.54 10.13
N ALA A 40 -8.82 -1.20 9.14
CA ALA A 40 -8.57 -2.64 9.17
C ALA A 40 -7.57 -3.03 10.26
N ALA A 41 -6.49 -2.28 10.44
CA ALA A 41 -5.51 -2.52 11.49
C ALA A 41 -6.14 -2.44 12.89
N ARG A 42 -7.03 -1.45 13.12
CA ARG A 42 -7.79 -1.34 14.37
C ARG A 42 -8.71 -2.54 14.60
N LEU A 43 -9.48 -2.90 13.58
CA LEU A 43 -10.47 -3.97 13.67
C LEU A 43 -9.80 -5.33 13.96
N HIS A 44 -8.68 -5.60 13.29
CA HIS A 44 -7.98 -6.88 13.38
C HIS A 44 -6.81 -6.88 14.36
N ARG A 45 -6.58 -5.77 15.08
CA ARG A 45 -5.46 -5.57 16.02
C ARG A 45 -4.10 -5.91 15.40
N MET A 46 -3.92 -5.51 14.14
CA MET A 46 -2.69 -5.76 13.39
C MET A 46 -1.72 -4.58 13.51
N VAL A 47 -0.42 -4.87 13.42
CA VAL A 47 0.60 -3.84 13.25
C VAL A 47 0.45 -3.19 11.88
N LEU A 48 0.35 -1.86 11.84
CA LEU A 48 0.31 -1.07 10.61
C LEU A 48 1.73 -0.70 10.19
N VAL A 49 2.11 -1.03 8.96
CA VAL A 49 3.42 -0.67 8.40
C VAL A 49 3.20 0.22 7.18
N ALA A 50 3.45 1.52 7.33
CA ALA A 50 3.36 2.47 6.23
C ALA A 50 4.70 2.55 5.49
N VAL A 51 4.67 2.37 4.17
CA VAL A 51 5.87 2.27 3.34
C VAL A 51 5.80 3.27 2.20
N HIS A 52 6.79 4.15 2.12
CA HIS A 52 7.01 5.01 0.96
C HIS A 52 8.32 4.65 0.31
N VAL A 53 8.30 4.56 -1.02
CA VAL A 53 9.47 4.26 -1.82
C VAL A 53 9.70 5.39 -2.80
N SER A 54 10.72 6.21 -2.54
CA SER A 54 11.14 7.27 -3.44
C SER A 54 11.83 6.68 -4.66
N ARG A 55 11.46 7.17 -5.84
CA ARG A 55 12.13 6.85 -7.11
C ARG A 55 13.30 7.79 -7.40
N ALA A 56 13.79 8.53 -6.40
CA ALA A 56 14.92 9.42 -6.57
C ALA A 56 16.08 8.70 -7.27
N PRO A 57 16.70 9.32 -8.29
CA PRO A 57 17.81 8.70 -9.01
C PRO A 57 18.96 8.45 -8.04
N VAL A 58 19.26 7.18 -7.81
CA VAL A 58 20.48 6.79 -7.11
C VAL A 58 21.64 7.20 -8.02
N HIS A 59 22.46 8.14 -7.58
CA HIS A 59 23.55 8.66 -8.40
C HIS A 59 24.50 7.51 -8.80
N PRO A 60 25.16 7.57 -9.98
CA PRO A 60 25.95 6.46 -10.52
C PRO A 60 27.30 6.23 -9.81
N PHE A 61 27.43 6.67 -8.55
CA PHE A 61 28.64 6.48 -7.77
C PHE A 61 28.62 5.10 -7.09
N PRO A 62 29.78 4.47 -6.86
CA PRO A 62 29.84 3.19 -6.14
C PRO A 62 29.17 3.27 -4.77
N GLU A 63 28.35 2.27 -4.42
CA GLU A 63 27.62 2.22 -3.15
C GLU A 63 28.56 2.35 -1.93
N ALA A 64 29.81 1.89 -2.06
CA ALA A 64 30.82 1.93 -0.99
C ALA A 64 31.33 3.34 -0.64
N LEU A 65 30.94 4.40 -1.38
CA LEU A 65 31.35 5.75 -1.06
C LEU A 65 30.48 6.35 0.07
N PRO A 66 31.07 6.92 1.13
CA PRO A 66 30.33 7.52 2.25
C PRO A 66 29.29 8.58 1.82
N VAL A 67 29.56 9.30 0.72
CA VAL A 67 28.65 10.30 0.16
C VAL A 67 27.33 9.68 -0.34
N GLN A 68 27.36 8.45 -0.88
CA GLN A 68 26.15 7.75 -1.32
C GLN A 68 25.28 7.32 -0.14
N HIS A 69 25.90 6.82 0.93
CA HIS A 69 25.18 6.47 2.16
C HIS A 69 24.48 7.69 2.78
N ALA A 70 25.16 8.84 2.83
CA ALA A 70 24.57 10.07 3.34
C ALA A 70 23.39 10.56 2.50
N ILE A 71 23.50 10.53 1.17
CA ILE A 71 22.41 10.91 0.24
C ILE A 71 21.21 9.98 0.42
N ARG A 72 21.44 8.66 0.49
CA ARG A 72 20.38 7.68 0.69
C ARG A 72 19.67 7.87 2.04
N ALA A 73 20.42 8.08 3.12
CA ALA A 73 19.84 8.34 4.44
C ALA A 73 19.01 9.63 4.45
N GLY A 74 19.47 10.69 3.77
CA GLY A 74 18.70 11.92 3.61
C GLY A 74 17.40 11.72 2.83
N GLU A 75 17.42 10.88 1.80
CA GLU A 75 16.22 10.55 1.03
C GLU A 75 15.25 9.63 1.79
N GLU A 76 15.77 8.68 2.57
CA GLU A 76 14.96 7.86 3.47
C GLU A 76 14.29 8.69 4.58
N ALA A 77 14.95 9.75 5.06
CA ALA A 77 14.35 10.72 5.97
C ALA A 77 13.19 11.48 5.31
N ARG A 78 13.37 11.97 4.08
CA ARG A 78 12.28 12.59 3.29
C ARG A 78 11.10 11.66 3.05
N CYS A 79 11.36 10.36 2.86
CA CYS A 79 10.28 9.38 2.75
C CYS A 79 9.43 9.34 4.03
N SER A 80 10.06 9.48 5.20
CA SER A 80 9.34 9.55 6.48
C SER A 80 8.50 10.82 6.59
N GLU A 81 8.99 11.95 6.08
CA GLU A 81 8.21 13.20 6.00
C GLU A 81 6.97 13.04 5.13
N VAL A 82 7.10 12.42 3.95
CA VAL A 82 5.96 12.10 3.08
C VAL A 82 4.93 11.24 3.81
N ILE A 83 5.37 10.17 4.47
CA ILE A 83 4.46 9.27 5.19
C ILE A 83 3.73 10.03 6.30
N ASN A 84 4.45 10.83 7.10
CA ASN A 84 3.87 11.62 8.18
C ASN A 84 2.86 12.65 7.65
N GLY A 85 3.18 13.36 6.57
CA GLY A 85 2.24 14.30 5.94
C GLY A 85 0.96 13.62 5.46
N VAL A 86 1.06 12.41 4.90
CA VAL A 86 -0.14 11.63 4.50
C VAL A 86 -0.94 11.16 5.72
N PHE A 87 -0.29 10.80 6.83
CA PHE A 87 -0.97 10.51 8.10
C PHE A 87 -1.68 11.74 8.67
N ASP A 88 -1.02 12.91 8.66
CA ASP A 88 -1.61 14.17 9.11
C ASP A 88 -2.88 14.49 8.33
N ASP A 89 -2.82 14.39 7.01
CA ASP A 89 -3.96 14.67 6.14
C ASP A 89 -5.12 13.66 6.28
N VAL A 90 -4.82 12.39 6.58
CA VAL A 90 -5.83 11.31 6.65
C VAL A 90 -6.43 11.13 8.04
N ALA A 91 -5.62 11.30 9.08
CA ALA A 91 -5.96 10.94 10.45
C ALA A 91 -5.57 12.00 11.50
N GLY A 92 -5.01 13.15 11.09
CA GLY A 92 -4.51 14.16 12.02
C GLY A 92 -3.22 13.76 12.73
N GLY A 93 -2.49 12.79 12.17
CA GLY A 93 -1.24 12.26 12.70
C GLY A 93 -1.21 10.73 12.66
N VAL A 94 -0.10 10.16 13.13
CA VAL A 94 0.02 8.71 13.32
C VAL A 94 -0.90 8.29 14.48
N PRO A 95 -1.86 7.37 14.28
CA PRO A 95 -2.78 6.98 15.35
C PRO A 95 -2.07 6.36 16.57
N GLU A 96 -2.26 6.96 17.75
CA GLU A 96 -1.65 6.50 19.00
C GLU A 96 -2.22 5.15 19.50
N ASP A 97 -3.44 4.80 19.06
CA ASP A 97 -4.11 3.55 19.41
C ASP A 97 -3.64 2.35 18.57
N LEU A 98 -2.73 2.57 17.62
CA LEU A 98 -2.16 1.53 16.75
C LEU A 98 -0.65 1.39 16.95
N THR A 99 -0.17 0.15 16.95
CA THR A 99 1.25 -0.12 16.75
C THR A 99 1.59 0.16 15.28
N THR A 100 2.27 1.27 15.02
CA THR A 100 2.59 1.74 13.67
C THR A 100 4.10 1.78 13.45
N ALA A 101 4.55 1.30 12.29
CA ALA A 101 5.92 1.45 11.83
C ALA A 101 5.94 2.23 10.49
N VAL A 102 6.95 3.09 10.34
CA VAL A 102 7.16 3.92 9.15
C VAL A 102 8.44 3.46 8.47
N ILE A 103 8.37 3.20 7.16
CA ILE A 103 9.49 2.68 6.38
C ILE A 103 9.68 3.52 5.11
N GLY A 104 10.77 4.27 5.05
CA GLY A 104 11.26 4.93 3.84
C GLY A 104 12.25 4.06 3.08
N ARG A 105 12.13 3.97 1.75
CA ARG A 105 13.11 3.30 0.87
C ARG A 105 13.36 4.13 -0.39
N VAL A 106 14.49 3.89 -1.04
CA VAL A 106 14.81 4.44 -2.36
C VAL A 106 14.94 3.29 -3.35
N GLY A 107 14.23 3.37 -4.47
CA GLY A 107 14.29 2.35 -5.52
C GLY A 107 12.96 2.14 -6.26
N ASP A 108 12.73 0.92 -6.73
CA ASP A 108 11.45 0.55 -7.36
C ASP A 108 10.39 0.22 -6.29
N PRO A 109 9.25 0.93 -6.27
CA PRO A 109 8.19 0.69 -5.29
C PRO A 109 7.63 -0.72 -5.34
N GLY A 110 7.42 -1.27 -6.54
CA GLY A 110 6.84 -2.60 -6.71
C GLY A 110 7.74 -3.67 -6.09
N TYR A 111 9.03 -3.61 -6.41
CA TYR A 111 10.05 -4.48 -5.85
C TYR A 111 10.10 -4.40 -4.32
N HIS A 112 10.26 -3.21 -3.75
CA HIS A 112 10.41 -3.05 -2.29
C HIS A 112 9.17 -3.46 -1.51
N LEU A 113 7.97 -3.21 -2.04
CA LEU A 113 6.73 -3.64 -1.39
C LEU A 113 6.56 -5.16 -1.43
N VAL A 114 6.93 -5.81 -2.54
CA VAL A 114 6.90 -7.27 -2.67
C VAL A 114 7.95 -7.93 -1.78
N ASP A 115 9.16 -7.38 -1.73
CA ASP A 115 10.26 -7.89 -0.91
C ASP A 115 9.96 -7.79 0.60
N LEU A 116 9.29 -6.70 1.02
CA LEU A 116 8.91 -6.50 2.41
C LEU A 116 7.75 -7.41 2.86
N ALA A 117 6.81 -7.70 1.95
CA ALA A 117 5.58 -8.42 2.26
C ALA A 117 5.78 -9.93 2.23
N ARG A 118 5.58 -10.57 3.38
CA ARG A 118 5.76 -12.01 3.58
C ARG A 118 4.41 -12.73 3.55
N GLU A 119 4.47 -14.05 3.48
CA GLU A 119 3.29 -14.90 3.62
C GLU A 119 2.63 -14.65 4.99
N GLY A 120 1.31 -14.46 5.00
CA GLY A 120 0.53 -14.08 6.18
C GLY A 120 0.34 -12.56 6.39
N ASP A 121 1.12 -11.70 5.72
CA ASP A 121 0.88 -10.25 5.72
C ASP A 121 -0.37 -9.88 4.88
N LEU A 122 -0.77 -8.60 4.96
CA LEU A 122 -1.76 -7.99 4.08
C LEU A 122 -1.13 -6.77 3.41
N LEU A 123 -0.99 -6.78 2.08
CA LEU A 123 -0.42 -5.67 1.32
C LEU A 123 -1.54 -4.80 0.71
N VAL A 124 -1.66 -3.58 1.21
CA VAL A 124 -2.70 -2.61 0.83
C VAL A 124 -2.11 -1.57 -0.11
N LEU A 125 -2.77 -1.36 -1.27
CA LEU A 125 -2.34 -0.41 -2.29
C LEU A 125 -3.54 0.39 -2.80
N GLY A 126 -3.29 1.65 -3.14
CA GLY A 126 -4.25 2.48 -3.84
C GLY A 126 -4.47 2.03 -5.29
N ARG A 127 -5.69 2.18 -5.79
CA ARG A 127 -5.99 2.12 -7.22
C ARG A 127 -5.93 3.52 -7.81
N GLY A 128 -4.86 3.82 -8.54
CA GLY A 128 -4.79 5.05 -9.33
C GLY A 128 -5.91 5.11 -10.38
N ARG A 129 -6.48 6.30 -10.60
CA ARG A 129 -7.43 6.53 -11.71
C ARG A 129 -6.64 6.50 -13.02
N ARG A 130 -7.04 5.63 -13.95
CA ARG A 130 -6.56 5.66 -15.33
C ARG A 130 -7.34 6.77 -16.07
N GLY A 131 -6.82 8.00 -16.07
CA GLY A 131 -7.31 9.03 -16.98
C GLY A 131 -7.05 8.66 -18.46
N LEU A 132 -7.52 9.48 -19.41
CA LEU A 132 -7.32 9.31 -20.87
C LEU A 132 -5.85 9.05 -21.29
N PHE A 133 -4.88 9.39 -20.43
CA PHE A 133 -3.45 9.14 -20.63
C PHE A 133 -2.96 7.74 -20.19
N SER A 134 -3.86 6.85 -19.79
CA SER A 134 -3.61 5.45 -19.36
C SER A 134 -2.73 4.61 -20.30
N ARG A 135 -2.54 5.02 -21.56
CA ARG A 135 -1.71 4.31 -22.55
C ARG A 135 -0.23 4.73 -22.52
N ILE A 136 0.15 5.72 -21.71
CA ILE A 136 1.50 6.30 -21.65
C ILE A 136 2.23 5.99 -20.33
N PHE A 137 1.55 5.46 -19.31
CA PHE A 137 2.12 5.37 -17.97
C PHE A 137 2.92 4.09 -17.68
N MET A 138 4.05 4.33 -17.02
CA MET A 138 4.92 3.41 -16.26
C MET A 138 4.15 2.20 -15.66
N PRO A 139 4.78 1.02 -15.54
CA PRO A 139 4.17 -0.13 -14.89
C PRO A 139 3.58 0.28 -13.53
N SER A 140 2.28 0.03 -13.35
CA SER A 140 1.57 0.35 -12.10
C SER A 140 2.16 -0.49 -10.97
N THR A 141 2.59 0.15 -9.88
CA THR A 141 3.07 -0.52 -8.66
C THR A 141 2.09 -1.61 -8.20
N SER A 142 0.80 -1.30 -8.19
CA SER A 142 -0.27 -2.24 -7.83
C SER A 142 -0.32 -3.47 -8.76
N MET A 143 -0.07 -3.29 -10.06
CA MET A 143 0.01 -4.42 -11.01
C MET A 143 1.27 -5.26 -10.79
N TYR A 144 2.41 -4.62 -10.51
CA TYR A 144 3.64 -5.33 -10.19
C TYR A 144 3.45 -6.19 -8.94
N CYS A 145 2.93 -5.60 -7.85
CA CYS A 145 2.66 -6.32 -6.62
C CYS A 145 1.66 -7.46 -6.84
N ALA A 146 0.55 -7.21 -7.56
CA ALA A 146 -0.45 -8.25 -7.86
C ALA A 146 0.12 -9.47 -8.60
N ARG A 147 1.19 -9.27 -9.37
CA ARG A 147 1.84 -10.35 -10.12
C ARG A 147 2.91 -11.09 -9.33
N HIS A 148 3.58 -10.45 -8.37
CA HIS A 148 4.79 -10.97 -7.76
C HIS A 148 4.71 -11.20 -6.24
N ALA A 149 3.75 -10.59 -5.55
CA ALA A 149 3.61 -10.78 -4.11
C ALA A 149 3.16 -12.20 -3.79
N ARG A 150 3.72 -12.76 -2.71
CA ARG A 150 3.29 -14.05 -2.14
C ARG A 150 2.32 -13.88 -0.97
N THR A 151 1.68 -12.72 -0.91
CA THR A 151 0.84 -12.30 0.20
C THR A 151 -0.53 -11.86 -0.32
N THR A 152 -1.49 -11.72 0.58
CA THR A 152 -2.82 -11.22 0.21
C THR A 152 -2.72 -9.74 -0.12
N ILE A 153 -3.27 -9.34 -1.28
CA ILE A 153 -3.28 -7.95 -1.74
C ILE A 153 -4.69 -7.37 -1.65
N VAL A 154 -4.78 -6.17 -1.08
CA VAL A 154 -5.99 -5.35 -1.07
C VAL A 154 -5.78 -4.11 -1.92
N ILE A 155 -6.60 -3.97 -2.97
CA ILE A 155 -6.60 -2.79 -3.84
C ILE A 155 -7.76 -1.88 -3.47
N VAL A 156 -7.44 -0.76 -2.81
CA VAL A 156 -8.43 0.21 -2.34
C VAL A 156 -8.77 1.19 -3.45
N ARG A 157 -10.06 1.37 -3.72
CA ARG A 157 -10.55 2.32 -4.71
C ARG A 157 -10.98 3.60 -4.00
N GLN A 158 -10.60 4.75 -4.55
CA GLN A 158 -11.23 6.01 -4.20
C GLN A 158 -12.74 5.93 -4.50
N PRO A 159 -13.61 6.36 -3.56
CA PRO A 159 -15.04 6.49 -3.82
C PRO A 159 -15.27 7.41 -5.02
N THR A 160 -16.10 6.94 -5.96
CA THR A 160 -16.48 7.70 -7.15
C THR A 160 -17.78 8.44 -6.84
N SER A 161 -17.90 9.71 -7.27
CA SER A 161 -19.18 10.42 -7.18
C SER A 161 -20.24 9.69 -8.01
N PRO A 162 -21.51 9.61 -7.57
CA PRO A 162 -22.61 9.09 -8.38
C PRO A 162 -22.71 9.76 -9.76
N ASP A 163 -22.23 11.00 -9.89
CA ASP A 163 -22.23 11.79 -11.13
C ASP A 163 -21.00 11.56 -12.03
N ASP A 164 -20.07 10.67 -11.65
CA ASP A 164 -18.91 10.35 -12.51
C ASP A 164 -19.38 9.53 -13.74
N PRO A 165 -19.09 9.98 -14.97
CA PRO A 165 -19.52 9.31 -16.20
C PRO A 165 -19.03 7.86 -16.32
N GLU A 166 -17.99 7.42 -15.60
CA GLU A 166 -17.61 5.99 -15.57
C GLU A 166 -18.69 5.07 -14.96
N MET A 167 -19.57 5.60 -14.09
CA MET A 167 -20.68 4.88 -13.45
C MET A 167 -22.04 5.14 -14.12
N SER A 168 -22.12 6.07 -15.08
CA SER A 168 -23.33 6.30 -15.88
C SER A 168 -23.63 5.09 -16.77
N GLY A 169 -24.26 4.07 -16.17
CA GLY A 169 -25.21 3.10 -16.75
C GLY A 169 -24.80 2.19 -17.91
N ASP A 170 -23.85 2.56 -18.77
CA ASP A 170 -23.74 1.97 -20.11
C ASP A 170 -22.92 0.69 -20.16
N ARG A 171 -22.00 0.47 -19.21
CA ARG A 171 -21.20 -0.78 -19.17
C ARG A 171 -21.85 -1.90 -18.37
N ALA A 172 -22.71 -1.58 -17.41
CA ALA A 172 -23.35 -2.59 -16.54
C ALA A 172 -24.47 -3.38 -17.24
N ARG A 173 -25.06 -2.84 -18.32
CA ARG A 173 -26.19 -3.45 -19.04
C ARG A 173 -25.80 -4.42 -20.16
N GLY A 174 -24.52 -4.50 -20.54
CA GLY A 174 -24.07 -5.31 -21.67
C GLY A 174 -23.75 -6.77 -21.34
N PHE A 175 -23.37 -7.08 -20.10
CA PHE A 175 -22.89 -8.43 -19.75
C PHE A 175 -24.03 -9.44 -19.56
N TRP A 176 -25.18 -8.99 -19.06
CA TRP A 176 -26.31 -9.86 -18.73
C TRP A 176 -27.36 -10.00 -19.85
N SER A 177 -27.19 -9.33 -21.00
CA SER A 177 -28.18 -9.34 -22.09
C SER A 177 -27.89 -10.33 -23.22
N ARG A 178 -26.77 -11.07 -23.18
CA ARG A 178 -26.53 -12.17 -24.12
C ARG A 178 -27.13 -13.47 -23.58
N ARG A 179 -28.44 -13.65 -23.77
CA ARG A 179 -29.03 -14.99 -23.76
C ARG A 179 -28.50 -15.75 -24.98
N HIS A 180 -27.84 -16.87 -24.72
CA HIS A 180 -27.45 -17.83 -25.75
C HIS A 180 -28.72 -18.38 -26.45
N PRO A 181 -28.72 -18.52 -27.79
CA PRO A 181 -29.72 -19.31 -28.49
C PRO A 181 -29.52 -20.81 -28.27
#